data_AF-A0A024XE62-F1
#
_entry.id   AF-A0A024XE62-F1
#
_cell.length_a   1.000
_cell.length_b   1.000
_cell.length_c   1.000
_cell.angle_alpha   90.00
_cell.angle_beta   90.00
_cell.angle_gamma   90.00
#
_symmetry.space_group_name_H-M   'P 1'
#
loop_
_entity.id
_entity.type
_entity.pdbx_description
1 polymer ?
#
loop_
_entity_poly.entity_id
_entity_poly.type
_entity_poly.pdbx_seq_one_letter_code
_entity_poly.pdbx_strand_id
1 'polypeptide(L)'
;MEIVIFGLETFGVDELFPGIFNNFVTTSHFAEVTNISSSILGKYRAICTGVDNITAPTACTKFQLNLGIHKQIGNRISPYGTPDTTAIRQGLEGILGEATKTAKAAELAESTKVTAELTNEKTGEIAATYMGYHSTIIASIIAIVIIVLIMVIIYLILRYRRKKKMKKKLQYIKLLEE
;
A
#
# COMPACT_ATOMS: atom_id res chain seq x y z
N MET A 1 16.07 4.33 -4.94
CA MET A 1 17.42 4.85 -5.31
C MET A 1 17.70 6.21 -4.67
N GLU A 2 16.73 7.12 -4.62
CA GLU A 2 16.90 8.47 -4.06
C GLU A 2 17.51 8.51 -2.65
N ILE A 3 17.11 7.61 -1.76
CA ILE A 3 17.65 7.51 -0.39
C ILE A 3 19.16 7.22 -0.41
N VAL A 4 19.62 6.40 -1.34
CA VAL A 4 21.04 6.05 -1.44
C VAL A 4 21.85 7.21 -1.99
N ILE A 5 21.31 7.90 -3.01
CA ILE A 5 21.94 9.10 -3.58
C ILE A 5 22.06 10.18 -2.51
N PHE A 6 20.96 10.46 -1.79
CA PHE A 6 20.93 11.44 -0.70
C PHE A 6 21.89 11.08 0.44
N GLY A 7 21.98 9.79 0.81
CA GLY A 7 22.94 9.33 1.82
C GLY A 7 24.39 9.54 1.39
N LEU A 8 24.71 9.30 0.11
CA LEU A 8 26.05 9.52 -0.44
C LEU A 8 26.41 11.01 -0.51
N GLU A 9 25.48 11.89 -0.89
CA GLU A 9 25.64 13.35 -0.84
C GLU A 9 25.85 13.85 0.60
N THR A 10 25.09 13.31 1.55
CA THR A 10 25.23 13.65 2.97
C THR A 10 26.63 13.31 3.48
N PHE A 11 27.20 12.19 3.03
CA PHE A 11 28.58 11.84 3.34
C PHE A 11 29.63 12.63 2.55
N GLY A 12 29.23 13.39 1.53
CA GLY A 12 30.13 14.19 0.67
C GLY A 12 30.85 13.37 -0.39
N VAL A 13 30.26 12.24 -0.81
CA VAL A 13 30.83 11.36 -1.86
C VAL A 13 30.75 12.01 -3.25
N ASP A 14 29.74 12.82 -3.49
CA ASP A 14 29.55 13.65 -4.69
C ASP A 14 30.69 14.66 -4.87
N GLU A 15 31.09 15.31 -3.77
CA GLU A 15 32.14 16.33 -3.74
C GLU A 15 33.54 15.71 -3.78
N LEU A 16 33.75 14.63 -3.03
CA LEU A 16 35.07 14.02 -2.86
C LEU A 16 35.41 12.98 -3.94
N PHE A 17 34.41 12.29 -4.46
CA PHE A 17 34.56 11.20 -5.44
C PHE A 17 33.53 11.30 -6.57
N PRO A 18 33.50 12.40 -7.34
CA PRO A 18 32.45 12.65 -8.33
C PRO A 18 32.37 11.54 -9.40
N GLY A 19 33.50 10.93 -9.77
CA GLY A 19 33.51 9.80 -10.71
C GLY A 19 32.80 8.55 -10.18
N ILE A 20 32.93 8.26 -8.87
CA ILE A 20 32.22 7.13 -8.23
C ILE A 20 30.73 7.47 -8.12
N PHE A 21 30.43 8.69 -7.66
CA PHE A 21 29.06 9.15 -7.47
C PHE A 21 28.27 9.17 -8.80
N ASN A 22 28.81 9.78 -9.85
CA ASN A 22 28.15 9.86 -11.14
C ASN A 22 27.93 8.48 -11.76
N ASN A 23 28.93 7.59 -11.69
CA ASN A 23 28.79 6.23 -12.20
C ASN A 23 27.70 5.45 -11.44
N PHE A 24 27.59 5.66 -10.13
CA PHE A 24 26.53 5.06 -9.32
C PHE A 24 25.15 5.56 -9.73
N VAL A 25 24.98 6.88 -9.89
CA VAL A 25 23.73 7.50 -10.33
C VAL A 25 23.31 7.01 -11.72
N THR A 26 24.26 6.84 -12.66
CA THR A 26 23.96 6.40 -14.03
C THR A 26 23.69 4.90 -14.17
N THR A 27 24.28 4.05 -13.33
CA THR A 27 24.24 2.58 -13.53
C THR A 27 22.95 1.94 -13.01
N SER A 28 22.17 2.61 -12.15
CA SER A 28 20.81 2.20 -11.71
C SER A 28 20.64 0.80 -11.08
N HIS A 29 21.72 0.05 -10.82
CA HIS A 29 21.65 -1.32 -10.31
C HIS A 29 22.38 -1.49 -8.97
N PHE A 30 21.59 -1.79 -7.94
CA PHE A 30 21.96 -1.99 -6.54
C PHE A 30 22.87 -3.20 -6.26
N ALA A 31 23.21 -4.01 -7.26
CA ALA A 31 23.82 -5.33 -7.07
C ALA A 31 25.26 -5.30 -6.54
N GLU A 32 25.92 -4.14 -6.46
CA GLU A 32 27.34 -4.05 -6.08
C GLU A 32 27.69 -2.89 -5.13
N VAL A 33 26.82 -2.52 -4.20
CA VAL A 33 27.21 -1.49 -3.20
C VAL A 33 28.40 -1.93 -2.33
N THR A 34 28.57 -3.25 -2.16
CA THR A 34 29.77 -3.85 -1.58
C THR A 34 31.06 -3.49 -2.35
N ASN A 35 31.03 -3.38 -3.68
CA ASN A 35 32.18 -2.98 -4.51
C ASN A 35 32.45 -1.46 -4.48
N ILE A 36 31.43 -0.67 -4.13
CA ILE A 36 31.59 0.78 -3.96
C ILE A 36 32.37 1.07 -2.68
N SER A 37 32.18 0.28 -1.61
CA SER A 37 32.89 0.48 -0.34
C SER A 37 34.42 0.40 -0.49
N SER A 38 34.92 -0.59 -1.23
CA SER A 38 36.35 -0.77 -1.50
C SER A 38 36.88 0.33 -2.43
N SER A 39 36.09 0.73 -3.43
CA SER A 39 36.43 1.81 -4.35
C SER A 39 36.53 3.16 -3.63
N ILE A 40 35.56 3.48 -2.77
CA ILE A 40 35.55 4.69 -1.94
C ILE A 40 36.73 4.67 -0.96
N LEU A 41 36.99 3.55 -0.29
CA LEU A 41 38.14 3.41 0.61
C LEU A 41 39.47 3.67 -0.11
N GLY A 42 39.66 3.09 -1.29
CA GLY A 42 40.86 3.28 -2.09
C GLY A 42 41.08 4.75 -2.49
N LYS A 43 40.02 5.41 -2.98
CA LYS A 43 40.08 6.83 -3.33
C LYS A 43 40.25 7.73 -2.09
N TYR A 44 39.57 7.41 -0.99
CA TYR A 44 39.69 8.12 0.28
C TYR A 44 41.15 8.10 0.75
N ARG A 45 41.82 6.96 0.73
CA ARG A 45 43.22 6.87 1.16
C ARG A 45 44.17 7.64 0.25
N ALA A 46 43.93 7.62 -1.05
CA ALA A 46 44.75 8.39 -2.00
C ALA A 46 44.58 9.90 -1.80
N ILE A 47 43.35 10.38 -1.56
CA ILE A 47 43.02 11.80 -1.52
C ILE A 47 43.18 12.39 -0.12
N CYS A 48 42.72 11.71 0.93
CA CYS A 48 42.65 12.26 2.28
C CYS A 48 43.77 11.80 3.21
N THR A 49 44.46 10.70 2.88
CA THR A 49 45.56 10.15 3.71
C THR A 49 46.85 9.94 2.92
N GLY A 50 46.92 10.45 1.69
CA GLY A 50 48.07 10.27 0.80
C GLY A 50 49.28 11.04 1.30
N VAL A 51 50.45 10.41 1.26
CA VAL A 51 51.73 10.97 1.75
C VAL A 51 52.14 12.21 0.96
N ASP A 52 51.74 12.29 -0.31
CA ASP A 52 52.06 13.39 -1.22
C ASP A 52 51.09 14.58 -1.09
N ASN A 53 50.02 14.46 -0.29
CA ASN A 53 49.00 15.49 -0.20
C ASN A 53 49.28 16.47 0.95
N ILE A 54 50.13 17.45 0.67
CA ILE A 54 50.60 18.49 1.61
C ILE A 54 49.43 19.29 2.21
N THR A 55 48.26 19.30 1.56
CA THR A 55 47.02 19.89 2.09
C THR A 55 45.81 19.07 1.62
N ALA A 56 45.27 18.24 2.51
CA ALA A 56 44.05 17.48 2.22
C ALA A 56 42.87 18.44 1.93
N PRO A 57 42.00 18.12 0.95
CA PRO A 57 40.78 18.91 0.70
C PRO A 57 39.92 19.07 1.96
N THR A 58 39.26 20.23 2.10
CA THR A 58 38.28 20.47 3.18
C THR A 58 37.15 19.44 3.21
N ALA A 59 36.78 18.93 2.03
CA ALA A 59 35.84 17.83 1.86
C ALA A 59 36.27 16.54 2.60
N CYS A 60 37.57 16.29 2.79
CA CYS A 60 38.07 15.16 3.58
C CYS A 60 37.66 15.27 5.05
N THR A 61 37.74 16.47 5.63
CA THR A 61 37.34 16.70 7.02
C THR A 61 35.84 16.47 7.21
N LYS A 62 35.02 16.98 6.28
CA LYS A 62 33.57 16.76 6.27
C LYS A 62 33.22 15.27 6.15
N PHE A 63 33.84 14.57 5.20
CA PHE A 63 33.68 13.12 5.01
C PHE A 63 34.08 12.32 6.27
N GLN A 64 35.22 12.67 6.88
CA GLN A 64 35.73 12.01 8.09
C GLN A 64 34.80 12.20 9.30
N LEU A 65 34.24 13.39 9.47
CA LEU A 65 33.32 13.68 10.57
C LEU A 65 31.97 13.00 10.35
N ASN A 66 31.42 13.04 9.13
CA ASN A 66 30.12 12.46 8.82
C ASN A 66 30.10 10.94 8.97
N LEU A 67 31.23 10.27 8.69
CA LEU A 67 31.39 8.83 8.90
C LEU A 67 31.93 8.47 10.30
N GLY A 68 32.25 9.45 11.13
CA GLY A 68 32.83 9.23 12.46
C GLY A 68 34.25 8.66 12.44
N ILE A 69 34.96 8.78 11.31
CA ILE A 69 36.39 8.47 11.19
C ILE A 69 37.19 9.38 12.10
N HIS A 70 36.83 10.66 12.13
CA HIS A 70 37.27 11.62 13.11
C HIS A 70 36.09 12.02 14.00
N LYS A 71 36.39 12.47 15.21
CA LYS A 71 35.38 12.92 16.17
C LYS A 71 35.59 14.39 16.51
N GLN A 72 34.51 15.16 16.50
CA GLN A 72 34.54 16.52 17.00
C GLN A 72 34.34 16.50 18.53
N ILE A 73 35.32 17.03 19.27
CA ILE A 73 35.30 17.16 20.73
C ILE A 73 35.43 18.65 21.05
N GLY A 74 34.28 19.29 21.31
CA GLY A 74 34.20 20.75 21.41
C GLY A 74 34.63 21.41 20.09
N ASN A 75 35.63 22.29 20.14
CA ASN A 75 36.20 22.97 18.97
C ASN A 75 37.40 22.23 18.34
N ARG A 76 37.74 21.02 18.80
CA ARG A 76 38.88 20.24 18.28
C ARG A 76 38.40 19.01 17.51
N ILE A 77 39.13 18.67 16.45
CA ILE A 77 38.93 17.43 15.69
C ILE A 77 39.96 16.40 16.19
N SER A 78 39.45 15.29 16.72
CA SER A 78 40.25 14.16 17.15
C SER A 78 40.39 13.15 15.99
N PRO A 79 41.62 12.74 15.64
CA PRO A 79 41.83 11.70 14.63
C PRO A 79 41.45 10.30 15.12
N TYR A 80 41.15 10.14 16.42
CA TYR A 80 40.85 8.87 17.07
C TYR A 80 39.35 8.54 17.04
N GLY A 81 38.78 8.43 15.83
CA GLY A 81 37.43 7.91 15.64
C GLY A 81 37.41 6.43 15.24
N THR A 82 36.45 6.07 14.42
CA THR A 82 36.30 4.71 13.88
C THR A 82 37.31 4.49 12.74
N PRO A 83 37.99 3.33 12.65
CA PRO A 83 38.86 3.04 11.53
C PRO A 83 38.15 3.23 10.19
N ASP A 84 38.85 3.81 9.21
CA ASP A 84 38.32 4.17 7.89
C ASP A 84 37.63 3.00 7.17
N THR A 85 38.22 1.81 7.23
CA THR A 85 37.68 0.57 6.66
C THR A 85 36.31 0.21 7.24
N THR A 86 36.13 0.38 8.54
CA THR A 86 34.90 0.05 9.25
C THR A 86 33.86 1.15 9.07
N ALA A 87 34.27 2.41 9.19
CA ALA A 87 33.39 3.57 9.10
C ALA A 87 32.73 3.68 7.72
N ILE A 88 33.53 3.57 6.64
CA ILE A 88 33.02 3.63 5.26
C ILE A 88 32.06 2.48 4.98
N ARG A 89 32.42 1.26 5.41
CA ARG A 89 31.57 0.08 5.25
C ARG A 89 30.25 0.23 6.00
N GLN A 90 30.30 0.60 7.29
CA GLN A 90 29.09 0.76 8.11
C GLN A 90 28.20 1.90 7.63
N GLY A 91 28.77 3.02 7.19
CA GLY A 91 27.99 4.13 6.62
C GLY A 91 27.20 3.68 5.37
N LEU A 92 27.86 2.98 4.45
CA LEU A 92 27.23 2.44 3.25
C LEU A 92 26.18 1.36 3.57
N GLU A 93 26.50 0.41 4.45
CA GLU A 93 25.55 -0.60 4.93
C GLU A 93 24.32 0.03 5.60
N GLY A 94 24.51 1.13 6.35
CA GLY A 94 23.44 1.91 6.98
C GLY A 94 22.49 2.54 5.97
N ILE A 95 23.03 3.24 4.97
CA ILE A 95 22.24 3.83 3.87
C ILE A 95 21.45 2.75 3.13
N LEU A 96 22.07 1.59 2.88
CA LEU A 96 21.39 0.47 2.22
C LEU A 96 20.29 -0.13 3.08
N GLY A 97 20.55 -0.25 4.38
CA GLY A 97 19.56 -0.70 5.35
C GLY A 97 18.33 0.20 5.36
N GLU A 98 18.52 1.52 5.37
CA GLU A 98 17.43 2.49 5.29
C GLU A 98 16.69 2.45 3.95
N ALA A 99 17.42 2.44 2.84
CA ALA A 99 16.82 2.31 1.52
C ALA A 99 15.97 1.03 1.38
N THR A 100 16.45 -0.09 1.90
CA THR A 100 15.75 -1.38 1.89
C THR A 100 14.51 -1.34 2.79
N LYS A 101 14.60 -0.73 3.98
CA LYS A 101 13.46 -0.56 4.89
C LYS A 101 12.37 0.28 4.24
N THR A 102 12.73 1.41 3.61
CA THR A 102 11.76 2.29 2.97
C THR A 102 11.15 1.64 1.73
N ALA A 103 11.92 0.87 0.94
CA ALA A 103 11.38 0.10 -0.17
C ALA A 103 10.34 -0.93 0.31
N LYS A 104 10.66 -1.70 1.36
CA LYS A 104 9.71 -2.66 1.95
C LYS A 104 8.46 -1.99 2.52
N ALA A 105 8.60 -0.80 3.12
CA ALA A 105 7.45 -0.03 3.62
C ALA A 105 6.57 0.49 2.48
N ALA A 106 7.18 0.92 1.36
CA ALA A 106 6.45 1.34 0.17
C ALA A 106 5.72 0.15 -0.50
N GLU A 107 6.36 -1.01 -0.64
CA GLU A 107 5.73 -2.23 -1.15
C GLU A 107 4.54 -2.67 -0.28
N LEU A 108 4.66 -2.58 1.05
CA LEU A 108 3.57 -2.89 1.96
C LEU A 108 2.43 -1.86 1.87
N ALA A 109 2.75 -0.58 1.73
CA ALA A 109 1.77 0.48 1.55
C ALA A 109 1.05 0.40 0.19
N GLU A 110 1.74 -0.01 -0.85
CA GLU A 110 1.17 -0.22 -2.18
C GLU A 110 0.34 -1.50 -2.23
N SER A 111 0.80 -2.59 -1.61
CA SER A 111 0.02 -3.82 -1.46
C SER A 111 -1.27 -3.60 -0.67
N THR A 112 -1.26 -2.78 0.39
CA THR A 112 -2.47 -2.44 1.15
C THR A 112 -3.41 -1.54 0.37
N LYS A 113 -2.90 -0.59 -0.43
CA LYS A 113 -3.72 0.22 -1.34
C LYS A 113 -4.38 -0.62 -2.43
N VAL A 114 -3.61 -1.46 -3.12
CA VAL A 114 -4.12 -2.38 -4.15
C VAL A 114 -5.14 -3.34 -3.55
N THR A 115 -4.90 -3.85 -2.34
CA THR A 115 -5.88 -4.70 -1.64
C THR A 115 -7.15 -3.91 -1.27
N ALA A 116 -7.02 -2.68 -0.77
CA ALA A 116 -8.17 -1.84 -0.43
C ALA A 116 -9.00 -1.47 -1.68
N GLU A 117 -8.35 -1.10 -2.78
CA GLU A 117 -8.98 -0.81 -4.06
C GLU A 117 -9.68 -2.05 -4.63
N LEU A 118 -9.03 -3.22 -4.61
CA LEU A 118 -9.62 -4.47 -5.07
C LEU A 118 -10.79 -4.93 -4.20
N THR A 119 -10.72 -4.75 -2.87
CA THR A 119 -11.85 -5.04 -1.97
C THR A 119 -13.02 -4.09 -2.19
N ASN A 120 -12.78 -2.80 -2.48
CA ASN A 120 -13.83 -1.84 -2.79
C ASN A 120 -14.49 -2.15 -4.14
N GLU A 121 -13.69 -2.48 -5.17
CA GLU A 121 -14.18 -2.87 -6.48
C GLU A 121 -15.04 -4.14 -6.40
N LYS A 122 -14.54 -5.18 -5.72
CA LYS A 122 -15.27 -6.44 -5.58
C LYS A 122 -16.50 -6.31 -4.69
N THR A 123 -16.47 -5.46 -3.66
CA THR A 123 -17.65 -5.17 -2.84
C THR A 123 -18.70 -4.38 -3.63
N GLY A 124 -18.28 -3.44 -4.49
CA GLY A 124 -19.17 -2.72 -5.39
C GLY A 124 -19.86 -3.62 -6.42
N GLU A 125 -19.11 -4.53 -7.03
CA GLU A 125 -19.61 -5.50 -8.01
C GLU A 125 -20.60 -6.51 -7.38
N ILE A 126 -20.30 -7.00 -6.17
CA ILE A 126 -21.19 -7.90 -5.42
C ILE A 126 -22.46 -7.16 -4.97
N ALA A 127 -22.35 -5.91 -4.50
CA ALA A 127 -23.52 -5.13 -4.09
C ALA A 127 -24.45 -4.83 -5.28
N ALA A 128 -23.90 -4.50 -6.45
CA ALA A 128 -24.67 -4.22 -7.66
C ALA A 128 -25.42 -5.47 -8.17
N THR A 129 -24.75 -6.63 -8.21
CA THR A 129 -25.37 -7.90 -8.62
C THR A 129 -26.41 -8.37 -7.60
N TYR A 130 -26.12 -8.29 -6.31
CA TYR A 130 -27.05 -8.64 -5.24
C TYR A 130 -28.34 -7.78 -5.26
N MET A 131 -28.21 -6.47 -5.50
CA MET A 131 -29.38 -5.58 -5.63
C MET A 131 -30.27 -5.94 -6.83
N GLY A 132 -29.69 -6.35 -7.97
CA GLY A 132 -30.44 -6.81 -9.14
C GLY A 132 -31.27 -8.07 -8.87
N TYR A 133 -30.68 -9.06 -8.20
CA TYR A 133 -31.41 -10.29 -7.83
C TYR A 133 -32.46 -10.05 -6.75
N HIS A 134 -32.20 -9.17 -5.79
CA HIS A 134 -33.17 -8.85 -4.74
C HIS A 134 -34.44 -8.19 -5.30
N SER A 135 -34.29 -7.28 -6.27
CA SER A 135 -35.43 -6.63 -6.94
C SER A 135 -36.32 -7.64 -7.68
N THR A 136 -35.71 -8.58 -8.39
CA THR A 136 -36.45 -9.60 -9.15
C THR A 136 -37.17 -10.60 -8.23
N ILE A 137 -36.55 -10.99 -7.12
CA ILE A 137 -37.18 -11.86 -6.11
C ILE A 137 -38.38 -11.16 -5.45
N ILE A 138 -38.23 -9.89 -5.04
CA ILE A 138 -39.34 -9.12 -4.45
C ILE A 138 -40.52 -8.99 -5.42
N ALA A 139 -40.25 -8.67 -6.69
CA ALA A 139 -41.28 -8.55 -7.71
C ALA A 139 -42.06 -9.85 -7.90
N SER A 140 -41.37 -11.01 -7.89
CA SER A 140 -42.01 -12.32 -7.98
C SER A 140 -42.93 -12.61 -6.78
N ILE A 141 -42.53 -12.25 -5.56
CA ILE A 141 -43.35 -12.44 -4.36
C ILE A 141 -44.63 -11.59 -4.43
N ILE A 142 -44.49 -10.31 -4.80
CA ILE A 142 -45.63 -9.40 -4.94
C ILE A 142 -46.62 -9.92 -5.99
N ALA A 143 -46.13 -10.44 -7.12
CA ALA A 143 -46.99 -11.02 -8.15
C ALA A 143 -47.82 -12.21 -7.64
N ILE A 144 -47.22 -13.13 -6.87
CA ILE A 144 -47.93 -14.28 -6.28
C ILE A 144 -49.01 -13.80 -5.31
N VAL A 145 -48.70 -12.83 -4.45
CA VAL A 145 -49.66 -12.26 -3.48
C VAL A 145 -50.87 -11.65 -4.19
N ILE A 146 -50.67 -10.93 -5.29
CA ILE A 146 -51.77 -10.35 -6.08
C ILE A 146 -52.66 -11.45 -6.67
N ILE A 147 -52.09 -12.52 -7.23
CA ILE A 147 -52.85 -13.65 -7.77
C ILE A 147 -53.71 -14.30 -6.68
N VAL A 148 -53.12 -14.56 -5.50
CA VAL A 148 -53.83 -15.14 -4.36
C VAL A 148 -54.97 -14.22 -3.88
N LEU A 149 -54.73 -12.91 -3.79
CA LEU A 149 -55.77 -11.93 -3.42
C LEU A 149 -56.95 -11.95 -4.39
N ILE A 150 -56.69 -12.01 -5.70
CA ILE A 150 -57.74 -12.11 -6.73
C ILE A 150 -58.56 -13.39 -6.54
N MET A 151 -57.90 -14.55 -6.32
CA MET A 151 -58.59 -15.81 -6.06
C MET A 151 -59.47 -15.74 -4.82
N VAL A 152 -59.00 -15.10 -3.73
CA VAL A 152 -59.76 -14.93 -2.49
C VAL A 152 -60.98 -14.03 -2.72
N ILE A 153 -60.84 -12.91 -3.43
CA ILE A 153 -61.96 -12.00 -3.72
C ILE A 153 -63.04 -12.71 -4.54
N ILE A 154 -62.64 -13.37 -5.64
CA ILE A 154 -63.57 -14.13 -6.49
C ILE A 154 -64.24 -15.25 -5.69
N TYR A 155 -63.47 -15.98 -4.89
CA TYR A 155 -63.98 -17.03 -4.02
C TYR A 155 -65.04 -16.51 -3.04
N LEU A 156 -64.78 -15.38 -2.38
CA LEU A 156 -65.74 -14.75 -1.47
C LEU A 156 -67.02 -14.35 -2.18
N ILE A 157 -66.93 -13.76 -3.39
CA ILE A 157 -68.11 -13.41 -4.20
C ILE A 157 -68.93 -14.67 -4.54
N LEU A 158 -68.27 -15.74 -5.01
CA LEU A 158 -68.93 -17.00 -5.34
C LEU A 158 -69.57 -17.66 -4.11
N ARG A 159 -68.85 -17.69 -2.99
CA ARG A 159 -69.34 -18.24 -1.70
C ARG A 159 -70.56 -17.47 -1.22
N TYR A 160 -70.52 -16.14 -1.29
CA TYR A 160 -71.64 -15.28 -0.92
C TYR A 160 -72.86 -15.54 -1.81
N ARG A 161 -72.67 -15.66 -3.14
CA ARG A 161 -73.76 -16.00 -4.07
C ARG A 161 -74.38 -17.36 -3.78
N ARG A 162 -73.59 -18.40 -3.48
CA ARG A 162 -74.12 -19.73 -3.13
C ARG A 162 -74.97 -19.69 -1.85
N LYS A 163 -74.49 -19.01 -0.79
CA LYS A 163 -75.28 -18.87 0.45
C LYS A 163 -76.59 -18.11 0.23
N LYS A 164 -76.61 -17.06 -0.60
CA LYS A 164 -77.85 -16.33 -0.92
C LYS A 164 -78.86 -17.19 -1.68
N LYS A 165 -78.42 -18.04 -2.61
CA LYS A 165 -79.30 -18.99 -3.31
C LYS A 165 -79.95 -20.00 -2.34
N MET A 166 -79.20 -20.53 -1.38
CA MET A 166 -79.73 -21.49 -0.41
C MET A 166 -80.74 -20.86 0.56
N LYS A 167 -80.50 -19.62 1.01
CA LYS A 167 -81.46 -18.89 1.86
C LYS A 167 -82.81 -18.67 1.15
N LYS A 168 -82.79 -18.31 -0.14
CA LYS A 168 -84.02 -18.17 -0.93
C LYS A 168 -84.76 -19.52 -1.07
N LYS A 169 -84.05 -20.61 -1.34
CA LYS A 169 -84.68 -21.95 -1.45
C LYS A 169 -85.41 -22.37 -0.16
N LEU A 170 -84.82 -22.11 1.00
CA LEU A 170 -85.47 -22.38 2.30
C LEU A 170 -86.76 -21.59 2.50
N GLN A 171 -86.82 -20.33 2.04
CA GLN A 171 -88.05 -19.54 2.11
C GLN A 171 -89.14 -20.07 1.16
N TYR A 172 -88.77 -20.52 -0.04
CA TYR A 172 -89.73 -21.13 -0.97
C TYR A 172 -90.31 -22.45 -0.46
N ILE A 173 -89.50 -23.30 0.19
CA ILE A 173 -90.01 -24.55 0.80
C ILE A 173 -91.02 -24.24 1.89
N LYS A 174 -90.74 -23.27 2.76
CA LYS A 174 -91.67 -22.87 3.83
C LYS A 174 -92.99 -22.30 3.31
N LEU A 175 -92.97 -21.56 2.21
CA LEU A 175 -94.19 -20.99 1.61
C LEU A 175 -95.08 -22.03 0.91
N LEU A 176 -94.58 -23.24 0.64
CA LEU A 176 -95.33 -24.33 0.01
C LEU A 176 -95.88 -25.35 1.00
N GLU A 177 -95.50 -25.23 2.28
CA GLU A 177 -95.87 -26.15 3.36
C GLU A 177 -97.03 -25.60 4.23
N GLU A 178 -97.40 -24.32 4.06
CA GLU A 178 -98.68 -23.73 4.49
C GLU A 178 -99.74 -23.89 3.39
#